data_AF-A0AAQ4E5H4-F1
#
_entry.id   AF-A0AAQ4E5H4-F1
#
_cell.length_a   1.000
_cell.length_b   1.000
_cell.length_c   1.000
_cell.angle_alpha   90.00
_cell.angle_beta   90.00
_cell.angle_gamma   90.00
#
_symmetry.space_group_name_H-M   'P 1'
#
loop_
_entity.id
_entity.type
_entity.pdbx_description
1 polymer ?
#
loop_
_entity_poly.entity_id
_entity_poly.type
_entity_poly.pdbx_seq_one_letter_code
_entity_poly.pdbx_strand_id
1 'polypeptide(L)'
;MSVNCFKCNEPVESDDASVVCTECFYSFHVGKSRQTPKEKKSEEDGVDAIMFANLVKQVNELSCLKATVADLEASVEMMSSKYDELLARVDKQDQTIESLLKRVEKVEGGQQVELRQLKEDMNTLEQHSRALNLEIHGVQSCPGENLLSKVNEVAEKIKLPAVTQQEVNDLHRLPAKGSKIPIILVRFANKGTRDEWLRNRNELRTDEKCCIYLNENLTKRNRQLLQRAKTWADDHGFRFAWYRHGRIYVRKESGETAYLIKDECDLDKIVT
;
A
#
# COMPACT_ATOMS: atom_id res chain seq x y z
N MET A 1 -95.00 -3.68 -13.66
CA MET A 1 -94.43 -4.70 -12.76
C MET A 1 -93.04 -4.98 -13.28
N SER A 2 -91.99 -4.67 -12.53
CA SER A 2 -90.60 -4.98 -12.94
C SER A 2 -90.40 -6.49 -12.92
N VAL A 3 -89.83 -7.07 -13.99
CA VAL A 3 -89.50 -8.49 -14.07
C VAL A 3 -88.03 -8.66 -13.69
N ASN A 4 -87.73 -9.51 -12.72
CA ASN A 4 -86.36 -9.82 -12.32
C ASN A 4 -85.86 -11.11 -13.01
N CYS A 5 -84.56 -11.21 -13.24
CA CYS A 5 -83.93 -12.41 -13.79
C CYS A 5 -83.99 -13.58 -12.79
N PHE A 6 -84.44 -14.77 -13.22
CA PHE A 6 -84.48 -15.96 -12.35
C PHE A 6 -83.11 -16.46 -11.87
N LYS A 7 -82.02 -16.10 -12.56
CA LYS A 7 -80.67 -16.59 -12.24
C LYS A 7 -79.90 -15.67 -11.29
N CYS A 8 -79.98 -14.35 -11.49
CA CYS A 8 -79.24 -13.37 -10.68
C CYS A 8 -80.11 -12.40 -9.88
N ASN A 9 -81.44 -12.43 -10.08
CA ASN A 9 -82.42 -11.59 -9.40
C ASN A 9 -82.33 -10.06 -9.63
N GLU A 10 -81.55 -9.63 -10.62
CA GLU A 10 -81.48 -8.23 -11.06
C GLU A 10 -82.68 -7.85 -11.95
N PRO A 11 -83.14 -6.58 -11.90
CA PRO A 11 -84.27 -6.09 -12.69
C PRO A 11 -83.91 -6.01 -14.18
N VAL A 12 -84.84 -6.38 -15.05
CA VAL A 12 -84.64 -6.35 -16.51
C VAL A 12 -85.56 -5.32 -17.15
N GLU A 13 -85.01 -4.46 -18.01
CA GLU A 13 -85.80 -3.50 -18.79
C GLU A 13 -86.54 -4.22 -19.92
N SER A 14 -87.84 -3.95 -20.04
CA SER A 14 -88.74 -4.67 -20.95
C SER A 14 -89.02 -3.86 -22.19
N ASP A 15 -88.48 -4.28 -23.34
CA ASP A 15 -89.07 -4.02 -24.64
C ASP A 15 -88.82 -5.26 -25.54
N ASP A 16 -89.92 -5.88 -25.94
CA ASP A 16 -90.08 -7.01 -26.87
C ASP A 16 -89.69 -8.45 -26.46
N ALA A 17 -90.30 -9.40 -27.18
CA ALA A 17 -90.71 -10.76 -26.79
C ALA A 17 -89.62 -11.76 -26.34
N SER A 18 -88.35 -11.36 -26.22
CA SER A 18 -87.25 -12.13 -25.64
C SER A 18 -86.47 -11.26 -24.67
N VAL A 19 -86.51 -11.60 -23.37
CA VAL A 19 -85.83 -10.82 -22.35
C VAL A 19 -84.45 -11.43 -22.11
N VAL A 20 -83.39 -10.64 -22.28
CA VAL A 20 -81.99 -11.04 -22.04
C VAL A 20 -81.43 -10.23 -20.88
N CYS A 21 -80.92 -10.91 -19.86
CA CYS A 21 -80.21 -10.24 -18.76
C CYS A 21 -78.84 -9.74 -19.22
N THR A 22 -78.55 -8.46 -19.04
CA THR A 22 -77.27 -7.84 -19.45
C THR A 22 -76.07 -8.28 -18.62
N GLU A 23 -76.29 -8.71 -17.37
CA GLU A 23 -75.20 -9.13 -16.47
C GLU A 23 -74.78 -10.59 -16.67
N CYS A 24 -75.74 -11.49 -16.88
CA CYS A 24 -75.45 -12.93 -17.02
C CYS A 24 -75.78 -13.52 -18.39
N PHE A 25 -76.26 -12.69 -19.33
CA PHE A 25 -76.61 -13.05 -20.71
C PHE A 25 -77.66 -14.17 -20.84
N TYR A 26 -78.43 -14.43 -19.78
CA TYR A 26 -79.50 -15.43 -19.79
C TYR A 26 -80.74 -14.89 -20.51
N SER A 27 -81.27 -15.64 -21.49
CA SER A 27 -82.44 -15.27 -22.28
C SER A 27 -83.65 -16.17 -22.01
N PHE A 28 -84.85 -15.60 -21.89
CA PHE A 28 -86.10 -16.35 -21.82
C PHE A 28 -87.29 -15.62 -22.47
N HIS A 29 -88.26 -16.37 -22.97
CA HIS A 29 -89.49 -15.84 -23.58
C HIS A 29 -90.63 -15.81 -22.56
N VAL A 30 -91.34 -14.67 -22.48
CA VAL A 30 -92.47 -14.48 -21.56
C VAL A 30 -93.75 -14.99 -22.23
N GLY A 31 -94.06 -16.28 -22.11
CA GLY A 31 -95.34 -16.80 -22.61
C GLY A 31 -95.45 -18.32 -22.73
N LYS A 32 -96.17 -18.91 -21.76
CA LYS A 32 -96.84 -20.23 -21.76
C LYS A 32 -96.00 -21.52 -21.94
N SER A 33 -96.05 -22.32 -20.87
CA SER A 33 -95.82 -23.77 -20.81
C SER A 33 -96.59 -24.58 -21.86
N ARG A 34 -95.91 -25.49 -22.56
CA ARG A 34 -96.17 -26.96 -22.59
C ARG A 34 -95.20 -27.67 -23.53
N GLN A 35 -94.66 -28.81 -23.08
CA GLN A 35 -93.82 -29.76 -23.85
C GLN A 35 -94.66 -30.43 -24.96
N THR A 36 -94.15 -30.65 -26.18
CA THR A 36 -93.46 -31.86 -26.74
C THR A 36 -93.59 -31.80 -28.29
N PRO A 37 -92.98 -32.67 -29.14
CA PRO A 37 -91.77 -33.51 -29.03
C PRO A 37 -90.75 -33.27 -30.18
N LYS A 38 -89.58 -33.90 -30.04
CA LYS A 38 -88.37 -33.90 -30.88
C LYS A 38 -88.58 -34.10 -32.40
N GLU A 39 -87.82 -33.34 -33.20
CA GLU A 39 -87.27 -33.82 -34.48
C GLU A 39 -85.74 -33.89 -34.40
N LYS A 40 -85.20 -35.05 -34.75
CA LYS A 40 -83.77 -35.33 -34.82
C LYS A 40 -83.14 -34.52 -35.95
N LYS A 41 -82.23 -33.61 -35.63
CA LYS A 41 -81.14 -33.20 -36.51
C LYS A 41 -79.82 -33.69 -35.90
N SER A 42 -78.98 -34.23 -36.76
CA SER A 42 -77.66 -34.84 -36.59
C SER A 42 -76.84 -34.28 -35.42
N GLU A 43 -76.35 -35.16 -34.55
CA GLU A 43 -75.33 -34.88 -33.53
C GLU A 43 -73.95 -34.52 -34.11
N GLU A 44 -73.75 -34.61 -35.43
CA GLU A 44 -72.47 -34.34 -36.10
C GLU A 44 -72.19 -32.83 -36.29
N ASP A 45 -73.21 -31.99 -36.55
CA ASP A 45 -73.00 -30.57 -36.88
C ASP A 45 -72.60 -29.68 -35.68
N GLY A 46 -72.99 -30.06 -34.46
CA GLY A 46 -72.68 -29.32 -33.23
C GLY A 46 -71.29 -29.61 -32.66
N VAL A 47 -70.77 -30.82 -32.89
CA VAL A 47 -69.44 -31.25 -32.44
C VAL A 47 -68.36 -30.57 -33.30
N ASP A 48 -68.61 -30.44 -34.62
CA ASP A 48 -67.72 -29.74 -35.54
C ASP A 48 -67.62 -28.23 -35.27
N ALA A 49 -68.72 -27.57 -34.91
CA ALA A 49 -68.71 -26.14 -34.56
C ALA A 49 -67.94 -25.87 -33.26
N ILE A 50 -68.06 -26.76 -32.26
CA ILE A 50 -67.32 -26.65 -30.99
C ILE A 50 -65.83 -26.96 -31.21
N MET A 51 -65.50 -27.98 -32.02
CA MET A 51 -64.11 -28.26 -32.42
C MET A 51 -63.50 -27.08 -33.18
N PHE A 52 -64.23 -26.46 -34.10
CA PHE A 52 -63.76 -25.30 -34.85
C PHE A 52 -63.54 -24.07 -33.95
N ALA A 53 -64.45 -23.79 -33.02
CA ALA A 53 -64.28 -22.70 -32.05
C ALA A 53 -63.06 -22.93 -31.14
N ASN A 54 -62.83 -24.17 -30.69
CA ASN A 54 -61.64 -24.53 -29.92
C ASN A 54 -60.36 -24.40 -30.74
N LEU A 55 -60.39 -24.77 -32.03
CA LEU A 55 -59.27 -24.62 -32.95
C LEU A 55 -58.93 -23.13 -33.17
N VAL A 56 -59.93 -22.28 -33.39
CA VAL A 56 -59.75 -20.83 -33.53
C VAL A 56 -59.18 -20.21 -32.25
N LYS A 57 -59.65 -20.65 -31.08
CA LYS A 57 -59.10 -20.21 -29.80
C LYS A 57 -57.62 -20.60 -29.64
N GLN A 58 -57.27 -21.84 -29.97
CA GLN A 58 -55.88 -22.30 -29.97
C GLN A 58 -55.01 -21.54 -30.98
N VAL A 59 -55.53 -21.22 -32.17
CA VAL A 59 -54.81 -20.41 -33.19
C VAL A 59 -54.57 -18.98 -32.69
N ASN A 60 -55.51 -18.38 -31.96
CA ASN A 60 -55.33 -17.07 -31.34
C ASN A 60 -54.34 -17.09 -30.17
N GLU A 61 -54.33 -18.15 -29.36
CA GLU A 61 -53.32 -18.34 -28.32
C GLU A 61 -51.92 -18.53 -28.93
N LEU A 62 -51.81 -19.29 -30.03
CA LEU A 62 -50.56 -19.46 -30.79
C LEU A 62 -50.08 -18.15 -31.43
N SER A 63 -50.98 -17.30 -31.93
CA SER A 63 -50.60 -15.99 -32.47
C SER A 63 -50.12 -15.03 -31.38
N CYS A 64 -50.75 -15.06 -30.20
CA CYS A 64 -50.30 -14.32 -29.02
C CYS A 64 -48.91 -14.80 -28.54
N LEU A 65 -48.70 -16.12 -28.45
CA LEU A 65 -47.40 -16.70 -28.13
C LEU A 65 -46.32 -16.27 -29.13
N LYS A 66 -46.63 -16.28 -30.43
CA LYS A 66 -45.70 -15.81 -31.47
C LYS A 66 -45.27 -14.35 -31.26
N ALA A 67 -46.19 -13.48 -30.86
CA ALA A 67 -45.85 -12.08 -30.55
C ALA A 67 -44.91 -11.99 -29.33
N THR A 68 -45.19 -12.74 -28.25
CA THR A 68 -44.30 -12.76 -27.07
C THR A 68 -42.92 -13.33 -27.37
N VAL A 69 -42.82 -14.32 -28.26
CA VAL A 69 -41.53 -14.87 -28.72
C VAL A 69 -40.74 -13.82 -29.49
N ALA A 70 -41.39 -13.05 -30.37
CA ALA A 70 -40.73 -11.96 -31.10
C ALA A 70 -40.23 -10.84 -30.16
N ASP A 71 -41.01 -10.47 -29.14
CA ASP A 71 -40.60 -9.49 -28.13
C ASP A 71 -39.41 -10.00 -27.28
N LEU A 72 -39.41 -11.31 -26.95
CA LEU A 72 -38.30 -11.95 -26.26
C LEU A 72 -37.04 -12.02 -27.13
N GLU A 73 -37.16 -12.34 -28.42
CA GLU A 73 -36.05 -12.33 -29.38
C GLU A 73 -35.40 -10.94 -29.44
N ALA A 74 -36.21 -9.87 -29.54
CA ALA A 74 -35.71 -8.50 -29.52
C ALA A 74 -35.03 -8.14 -28.19
N SER A 75 -35.58 -8.58 -27.06
CA SER A 75 -34.99 -8.37 -25.73
C SER A 75 -33.64 -9.10 -25.58
N VAL A 76 -33.54 -10.33 -26.10
CA VAL A 76 -32.31 -11.12 -26.09
C VAL A 76 -31.25 -10.49 -27.00
N GLU A 77 -31.62 -9.98 -28.18
CA GLU A 77 -30.70 -9.28 -29.07
C GLU A 77 -30.16 -7.98 -28.42
N MET A 78 -31.04 -7.21 -27.76
CA MET A 78 -30.63 -6.06 -26.96
C MET A 78 -29.76 -6.45 -25.75
N MET A 79 -30.00 -7.60 -25.12
CA MET A 79 -29.17 -8.09 -24.02
C MET A 79 -27.80 -8.54 -24.52
N SER A 80 -27.73 -9.24 -25.66
CA SER A 80 -26.48 -9.67 -26.29
C SER A 80 -25.59 -8.48 -26.62
N SER A 81 -26.14 -7.45 -27.24
CA SER A 81 -25.37 -6.23 -27.55
C SER A 81 -24.84 -5.53 -26.29
N LYS A 82 -25.65 -5.43 -25.23
CA LYS A 82 -25.19 -4.91 -23.92
C LYS A 82 -24.11 -5.80 -23.29
N TYR A 83 -24.20 -7.11 -23.47
CA TYR A 83 -23.20 -8.05 -22.96
C TYR A 83 -21.86 -7.87 -23.69
N ASP A 84 -21.88 -7.74 -25.01
CA ASP A 84 -20.69 -7.43 -25.81
C ASP A 84 -20.06 -6.09 -25.42
N GLU A 85 -20.88 -5.06 -25.18
CA GLU A 85 -20.41 -3.77 -24.66
C GLU A 85 -19.77 -3.90 -23.27
N LEU A 86 -20.33 -4.72 -22.38
CA LEU A 86 -19.76 -4.97 -21.06
C LEU A 86 -18.43 -5.71 -21.16
N LEU A 87 -18.33 -6.74 -21.98
CA LEU A 87 -17.06 -7.45 -22.24
C LEU A 87 -15.99 -6.48 -22.75
N ALA A 88 -16.33 -5.63 -23.72
CA ALA A 88 -15.40 -4.63 -24.24
C ALA A 88 -14.98 -3.59 -23.19
N ARG A 89 -15.86 -3.25 -22.22
CA ARG A 89 -15.50 -2.38 -21.09
C ARG A 89 -14.59 -3.08 -20.10
N VAL A 90 -14.84 -4.36 -19.79
CA VAL A 90 -14.00 -5.18 -18.92
C VAL A 90 -12.59 -5.31 -19.52
N ASP A 91 -12.47 -5.66 -20.80
CA ASP A 91 -11.17 -5.75 -21.47
C ASP A 91 -10.39 -4.43 -21.43
N LYS A 92 -11.07 -3.30 -21.63
CA LYS A 92 -10.46 -1.96 -21.50
C LYS A 92 -10.03 -1.67 -20.07
N GLN A 93 -10.83 -2.07 -19.08
CA GLN A 93 -10.48 -1.91 -17.67
C GLN A 93 -9.28 -2.76 -17.30
N ASP A 94 -9.21 -4.02 -17.75
CA ASP A 94 -8.07 -4.92 -17.50
C ASP A 94 -6.78 -4.36 -18.09
N GLN A 95 -6.82 -3.87 -19.34
CA GLN A 95 -5.68 -3.19 -19.97
C GLN A 95 -5.25 -1.94 -19.17
N THR A 96 -6.23 -1.17 -18.68
CA THR A 96 -5.94 0.02 -17.87
C THR A 96 -5.30 -0.37 -16.54
N ILE A 97 -5.83 -1.38 -15.84
CA ILE A 97 -5.30 -1.90 -14.58
C ILE A 97 -3.87 -2.39 -14.79
N GLU A 98 -3.60 -3.18 -15.83
CA GLU A 98 -2.25 -3.66 -16.12
C GLU A 98 -1.28 -2.50 -16.38
N SER A 99 -1.71 -1.48 -17.13
CA SER A 99 -0.90 -0.28 -17.37
C SER A 99 -0.62 0.52 -16.09
N LEU A 100 -1.61 0.62 -15.19
CA LEU A 100 -1.48 1.32 -13.92
C LEU A 100 -0.55 0.57 -12.98
N LEU A 101 -0.67 -0.76 -12.89
CA LEU A 101 0.22 -1.60 -12.09
C LEU A 101 1.68 -1.44 -12.52
N LYS A 102 1.96 -1.49 -13.84
CA LYS A 102 3.31 -1.24 -14.38
C LYS A 102 3.84 0.15 -14.04
N ARG A 103 2.98 1.17 -14.07
CA ARG A 103 3.36 2.55 -13.69
C ARG A 103 3.65 2.66 -12.20
N VAL A 104 2.83 2.05 -11.35
CA VAL A 104 3.03 2.03 -9.89
C VAL A 104 4.36 1.35 -9.56
N GLU A 105 4.63 0.16 -10.10
CA GLU A 105 5.88 -0.56 -9.87
C GLU A 105 7.11 0.28 -10.29
N LYS A 106 7.05 0.94 -11.46
CA LYS A 106 8.13 1.81 -11.92
C LYS A 106 8.34 3.03 -11.02
N VAL A 107 7.26 3.66 -10.58
CA VAL A 107 7.31 4.84 -9.70
C VAL A 107 7.82 4.44 -8.32
N GLU A 108 7.29 3.38 -7.72
CA GLU A 108 7.73 2.89 -6.41
C GLU A 108 9.19 2.44 -6.46
N GLY A 109 9.58 1.66 -7.48
CA GLY A 109 10.97 1.25 -7.66
C GLY A 109 11.93 2.43 -7.81
N GLY A 110 11.58 3.40 -8.66
CA GLY A 110 12.38 4.62 -8.87
C GLY A 110 12.49 5.47 -7.59
N GLN A 111 11.37 5.72 -6.92
CA GLN A 111 11.34 6.50 -5.69
C GLN A 111 12.14 5.84 -4.56
N GLN A 112 12.11 4.51 -4.43
CA GLN A 112 12.90 3.81 -3.41
C GLN A 112 14.41 3.94 -3.67
N VAL A 113 14.84 3.89 -4.94
CA VAL A 113 16.24 4.11 -5.32
C VAL A 113 16.66 5.55 -5.03
N GLU A 114 15.86 6.54 -5.44
CA GLU A 114 16.13 7.96 -5.17
C GLU A 114 16.19 8.28 -3.68
N LEU A 115 15.23 7.76 -2.90
CA LEU A 115 15.22 7.94 -1.44
C LEU A 115 16.45 7.33 -0.78
N ARG A 116 16.92 6.17 -1.27
CA ARG A 116 18.16 5.56 -0.78
C ARG A 116 19.37 6.43 -1.09
N GLN A 117 19.49 6.88 -2.34
CA GLN A 117 20.58 7.75 -2.77
C GLN A 117 20.62 9.06 -1.98
N LEU A 118 19.46 9.71 -1.82
CA LEU A 118 19.36 10.97 -1.08
C LEU A 118 19.74 10.80 0.39
N LYS A 119 19.35 9.68 1.03
CA LYS A 119 19.75 9.37 2.41
C LYS A 119 21.27 9.14 2.53
N GLU A 120 21.89 8.56 1.51
CA GLU A 120 23.35 8.33 1.47
C GLU A 120 24.11 9.63 1.24
N ASP A 121 23.65 10.48 0.32
CA ASP A 121 24.24 11.78 0.04
C ASP A 121 24.12 12.69 1.27
N MET A 122 22.95 12.72 1.92
CA MET A 122 22.74 13.46 3.16
C MET A 122 23.70 13.00 4.26
N ASN A 123 23.87 11.69 4.45
CA ASN A 123 24.83 11.16 5.42
C ASN A 123 26.28 11.53 5.06
N THR A 124 26.62 11.52 3.77
CA THR A 124 27.96 11.88 3.28
C THR A 124 28.27 13.35 3.55
N LEU A 125 27.33 14.25 3.25
CA LEU A 125 27.45 15.68 3.51
C LEU A 125 27.52 15.97 5.02
N GLU A 126 26.68 15.33 5.81
CA GLU A 126 26.72 15.44 7.26
C GLU A 126 28.07 14.97 7.82
N GLN A 127 28.58 13.83 7.35
CA GLN A 127 29.88 13.30 7.78
C GLN A 127 31.04 14.22 7.35
N HIS A 128 30.94 14.82 6.16
CA HIS A 128 31.91 15.81 5.68
C HIS A 128 31.93 17.05 6.59
N SER A 129 30.77 17.55 7.02
CA SER A 129 30.68 18.68 7.95
C SER A 129 31.35 18.42 9.32
N ARG A 130 31.51 17.14 9.68
CA ARG A 130 32.14 16.67 10.92
C ARG A 130 33.62 16.31 10.74
N ALA A 131 34.20 16.46 9.55
CA ALA A 131 35.58 16.04 9.27
C ALA A 131 36.66 16.80 10.05
N LEU A 132 36.35 17.96 10.62
CA LEU A 132 37.24 18.74 11.48
C LEU A 132 36.98 18.51 12.98
N ASN A 133 35.97 17.72 13.30
CA ASN A 133 35.53 17.50 14.67
C ASN A 133 36.26 16.29 15.28
N LEU A 134 36.66 16.43 16.54
CA LEU A 134 37.22 15.38 17.38
C LEU A 134 36.39 15.27 18.66
N GLU A 135 36.06 14.05 19.05
CA GLU A 135 35.44 13.76 20.34
C GLU A 135 36.51 13.33 21.34
N ILE A 136 36.60 14.03 22.47
CA ILE A 136 37.47 13.70 23.60
C ILE A 136 36.60 13.18 24.74
N HIS A 137 36.81 11.92 25.10
CA HIS A 137 36.05 11.23 26.12
C HIS A 137 36.86 11.08 27.42
N GLY A 138 36.18 10.90 28.56
CA GLY A 138 36.83 10.57 29.84
C GLY A 138 37.42 11.77 30.60
N VAL A 139 37.28 12.99 30.10
CA VAL A 139 37.76 14.21 30.78
C VAL A 139 36.71 14.71 31.77
N GLN A 140 37.03 14.65 33.07
CA GLN A 140 36.15 15.07 34.16
C GLN A 140 35.65 16.50 33.99
N SER A 141 34.40 16.75 34.38
CA SER A 141 33.76 18.07 34.30
C SER A 141 33.89 18.81 35.63
N CYS A 142 34.21 20.11 35.57
CA CYS A 142 34.29 20.95 36.76
C CYS A 142 33.50 22.25 36.54
N PRO A 143 32.85 22.82 37.57
CA PRO A 143 32.24 24.15 37.46
C PRO A 143 33.28 25.21 37.09
N GLY A 144 32.96 26.08 36.14
CA GLY A 144 33.87 27.16 35.70
C GLY A 144 35.13 26.67 34.98
N GLU A 145 35.10 25.45 34.42
CA GLU A 145 36.27 24.90 33.72
C GLU A 145 36.66 25.69 32.46
N ASN A 146 37.96 25.74 32.21
CA ASN A 146 38.49 26.19 30.92
C ASN A 146 38.69 24.96 30.01
N LEU A 147 37.83 24.81 29.01
CA LEU A 147 37.92 23.67 28.08
C LEU A 147 39.22 23.68 27.28
N LEU A 148 39.75 24.85 26.89
CA LEU A 148 41.00 24.93 26.12
C LEU A 148 42.18 24.43 26.97
N SER A 149 42.21 24.77 28.26
CA SER A 149 43.22 24.25 29.18
C SER A 149 43.15 22.72 29.29
N LYS A 150 41.93 22.16 29.43
CA LYS A 150 41.73 20.70 29.47
C LYS A 150 42.11 20.01 28.17
N VAL A 151 41.84 20.63 27.01
CA VAL A 151 42.31 20.13 25.72
C VAL A 151 43.85 20.15 25.70
N ASN A 152 44.49 21.21 26.17
CA ASN A 152 45.95 21.29 26.19
C ASN A 152 46.63 20.29 27.15
N GLU A 153 45.99 19.97 28.28
CA GLU A 153 46.42 18.84 29.14
C GLU A 153 46.37 17.51 28.39
N VAL A 154 45.35 17.30 27.54
CA VAL A 154 45.28 16.10 26.69
C VAL A 154 46.34 16.14 25.59
N ALA A 155 46.62 17.32 25.00
CA ALA A 155 47.65 17.51 23.99
C ALA A 155 49.04 17.10 24.51
N GLU A 156 49.36 17.49 25.74
CA GLU A 156 50.60 17.10 26.42
C GLU A 156 50.71 15.58 26.57
N LYS A 157 49.63 14.91 26.99
CA LYS A 157 49.58 13.44 27.13
C LYS A 157 49.78 12.70 25.81
N ILE A 158 49.39 13.30 24.68
CA ILE A 158 49.63 12.75 23.34
C ILE A 158 50.89 13.32 22.66
N LYS A 159 51.75 14.01 23.42
CA LYS A 159 53.04 14.56 22.96
C LYS A 159 52.89 15.54 21.78
N LEU A 160 51.81 16.30 21.75
CA LEU A 160 51.55 17.35 20.77
C LEU A 160 51.68 18.73 21.40
N PRO A 161 52.04 19.76 20.60
CA PRO A 161 52.06 21.13 21.09
C PRO A 161 50.67 21.57 21.58
N ALA A 162 50.67 22.49 22.54
CA ALA A 162 49.44 23.12 23.01
C ALA A 162 48.74 23.84 21.85
N VAL A 163 47.44 23.62 21.75
CA VAL A 163 46.59 24.21 20.73
C VAL A 163 46.18 25.61 21.17
N THR A 164 46.24 26.54 20.22
CA THR A 164 45.86 27.94 20.44
C THR A 164 44.38 28.18 20.12
N GLN A 165 43.82 29.28 20.61
CA GLN A 165 42.43 29.66 20.31
C GLN A 165 42.17 29.86 18.80
N GLN A 166 43.20 30.21 18.02
CA GLN A 166 43.08 30.41 16.56
C GLN A 166 42.98 29.09 15.80
N GLU A 167 43.44 27.99 16.38
CA GLU A 167 43.41 26.66 15.77
C GLU A 167 42.12 25.90 16.10
N VAL A 168 41.24 26.49 16.92
CA VAL A 168 39.98 25.90 17.36
C VAL A 168 38.82 26.81 16.94
N ASN A 169 37.98 26.30 16.04
CA ASN A 169 36.81 27.02 15.57
C ASN A 169 35.65 26.95 16.57
N ASP A 170 35.50 25.83 17.27
CA ASP A 170 34.44 25.60 18.25
C ASP A 170 34.88 24.56 19.28
N LEU A 171 34.48 24.76 20.54
CA LEU A 171 34.87 23.94 21.67
C LEU A 171 33.77 23.96 22.72
N HIS A 172 33.08 22.84 22.89
CA HIS A 172 31.99 22.73 23.86
C HIS A 172 31.80 21.28 24.31
N ARG A 173 31.05 21.09 25.40
CA ARG A 173 30.63 19.75 25.84
C ARG A 173 29.34 19.33 25.15
N LEU A 174 29.29 18.08 24.70
CA LEU A 174 28.06 17.45 24.28
C LEU A 174 27.23 17.05 25.50
N PRO A 175 25.89 17.19 25.44
CA PRO A 175 25.02 16.80 26.53
C PRO A 175 25.15 15.31 26.83
N ALA A 176 25.39 14.98 28.10
CA ALA A 176 25.37 13.60 28.59
C ALA A 176 24.03 13.27 29.24
N LYS A 177 23.64 12.00 29.16
CA LYS A 177 22.48 11.46 29.90
C LYS A 177 22.96 10.79 31.18
N GLY A 178 22.29 11.09 32.29
CA GLY A 178 22.56 10.49 33.60
C GLY A 178 23.93 10.89 34.17
N SER A 179 24.60 9.95 34.83
CA SER A 179 25.92 10.14 35.47
C SER A 179 27.12 9.98 34.53
N LYS A 180 26.89 9.93 33.20
CA LYS A 180 28.00 9.81 32.24
C LYS A 180 28.77 11.12 32.14
N ILE A 181 30.10 11.02 32.08
CA ILE A 181 30.98 12.17 31.86
C ILE A 181 30.66 12.76 30.47
N PRO A 182 30.31 14.06 30.37
CA PRO A 182 30.01 14.68 29.08
C PRO A 182 31.26 14.78 28.19
N ILE A 183 31.07 14.50 26.90
CA ILE A 183 32.14 14.45 25.90
C ILE A 183 32.53 15.88 25.53
N ILE A 184 33.83 16.15 25.37
CA ILE A 184 34.28 17.42 24.79
C ILE A 184 34.33 17.25 23.26
N LEU A 185 33.61 18.11 22.54
CA LEU A 185 33.70 18.21 21.09
C LEU A 185 34.59 19.39 20.73
N VAL A 186 35.66 19.11 19.99
CA VAL A 186 36.58 20.12 19.47
C VAL A 186 36.44 20.16 17.96
N ARG A 187 36.19 21.34 17.38
CA ARG A 187 36.31 21.58 15.94
C ARG A 187 37.60 22.34 15.67
N PHE A 188 38.55 21.67 15.05
CA PHE A 188 39.80 22.29 14.64
C PHE A 188 39.61 23.19 13.41
N ALA A 189 40.49 24.18 13.24
CA ALA A 189 40.58 24.98 12.03
C ALA A 189 41.03 24.13 10.83
N ASN A 190 41.97 23.20 11.07
CA ASN A 190 42.62 22.42 10.04
C ASN A 190 42.44 20.92 10.23
N LYS A 191 42.18 20.20 9.14
CA LYS A 191 42.06 18.75 9.14
C LYS A 191 43.36 18.06 9.55
N GLY A 192 44.51 18.63 9.16
CA GLY A 192 45.84 18.13 9.49
C GLY A 192 46.07 18.01 10.99
N THR A 193 45.75 19.07 11.75
CA THR A 193 45.83 19.09 13.22
C THR A 193 44.94 18.00 13.83
N ARG A 194 43.68 17.91 13.40
CA ARG A 194 42.76 16.87 13.86
C ARG A 194 43.29 15.45 13.57
N ASP A 195 43.81 15.22 12.37
CA ASP A 195 44.38 13.93 11.98
C ASP A 195 45.63 13.58 12.80
N GLU A 196 46.43 14.59 13.20
CA GLU A 196 47.61 14.41 14.05
C GLU A 196 47.23 13.96 15.47
N TRP A 197 46.20 14.55 16.05
CA TRP A 197 45.63 14.11 17.33
C TRP A 197 45.18 12.65 17.29
N LEU A 198 44.50 12.25 16.21
CA LEU A 198 44.07 10.87 16.04
C LEU A 198 45.23 9.90 15.83
N ARG A 199 46.32 10.32 15.16
CA ARG A 199 47.51 9.48 14.98
C ARG A 199 48.19 9.18 16.33
N ASN A 200 48.29 10.19 17.19
CA ASN A 200 48.98 10.09 18.48
C ASN A 200 48.09 9.59 19.64
N ARG A 201 46.80 9.28 19.39
CA ARG A 201 45.85 8.82 20.44
C ARG A 201 46.30 7.59 21.22
N ASN A 202 47.16 6.75 20.64
CA ASN A 202 47.66 5.54 21.31
C ASN A 202 48.57 5.88 22.49
N GLU A 203 49.17 7.08 22.54
CA GLU A 203 49.96 7.55 23.67
C GLU A 203 49.12 7.58 24.97
N LEU A 204 47.80 7.81 24.86
CA LEU A 204 46.87 7.79 26.01
C LEU A 204 46.69 6.39 26.62
N ARG A 205 46.99 5.32 25.87
CA ARG A 205 46.84 3.93 26.36
C ARG A 205 48.00 3.50 27.25
N THR A 206 49.07 4.28 27.30
CA THR A 206 50.29 3.95 28.05
C THR A 206 50.11 4.14 29.56
N ASP A 207 49.15 4.97 29.97
CA ASP A 207 48.81 5.21 31.36
C ASP A 207 47.54 4.42 31.71
N GLU A 208 47.69 3.34 32.48
CA GLU A 208 46.58 2.45 32.89
C GLU A 208 45.48 3.19 33.68
N LYS A 209 45.79 4.36 34.26
CA LYS A 209 44.81 5.20 34.96
C LYS A 209 44.12 6.21 34.04
N CYS A 210 44.59 6.38 32.81
CA CYS A 210 44.06 7.34 31.86
C CYS A 210 42.84 6.77 31.12
N CYS A 211 41.64 7.09 31.62
CA CYS A 211 40.38 6.72 30.97
C CYS A 211 40.02 7.61 29.76
N ILE A 212 40.98 8.37 29.21
CA ILE A 212 40.76 9.33 28.12
C ILE A 212 40.94 8.60 26.78
N TYR A 213 40.00 8.80 25.87
CA TYR A 213 40.11 8.29 24.51
C TYR A 213 39.60 9.31 23.48
N LEU A 214 40.23 9.27 22.30
CA LEU A 214 39.96 10.19 21.20
C LEU A 214 39.26 9.45 20.06
N ASN A 215 38.15 10.00 19.60
CA ASN A 215 37.36 9.43 18.51
C ASN A 215 37.06 10.47 17.42
N GLU A 216 36.91 10.00 16.18
CA GLU A 216 36.31 10.80 15.11
C GLU A 216 34.82 11.04 15.41
N ASN A 217 34.32 12.25 15.09
CA ASN A 217 32.90 12.55 15.25
C ASN A 217 32.07 11.93 14.11
N LEU A 218 31.42 10.81 14.41
CA LEU A 218 30.60 10.04 13.48
C LEU A 218 29.15 10.52 13.43
N THR A 219 28.53 10.47 12.25
CA THR A 219 27.07 10.53 12.13
C THR A 219 26.41 9.36 12.87
N LYS A 220 25.12 9.47 13.16
CA LYS A 220 24.36 8.39 13.80
C LYS A 220 24.41 7.10 12.96
N ARG A 221 24.18 7.21 11.65
CA ARG A 221 24.23 6.08 10.70
C ARG A 221 25.60 5.41 10.70
N ASN A 222 26.68 6.19 10.57
CA ASN A 222 28.03 5.62 10.50
C ASN A 222 28.44 4.98 11.84
N ARG A 223 28.03 5.54 12.98
CA ARG A 223 28.26 4.94 14.30
C ARG A 223 27.52 3.60 14.44
N GLN A 224 26.28 3.51 13.96
CA GLN A 224 25.51 2.26 13.94
C GLN A 224 26.15 1.22 13.02
N LEU A 225 26.53 1.61 11.80
CA LEU A 225 27.19 0.73 10.85
C LEU A 225 28.54 0.23 11.37
N LEU A 226 29.34 1.08 12.02
CA LEU A 226 30.60 0.67 12.63
C LEU A 226 30.37 -0.34 13.76
N GLN A 227 29.34 -0.15 14.58
CA GLN A 227 29.02 -1.09 15.65
C GLN A 227 28.60 -2.45 15.07
N ARG A 228 27.76 -2.45 14.03
CA ARG A 228 27.34 -3.68 13.36
C ARG A 228 28.50 -4.38 12.65
N ALA A 229 29.36 -3.63 11.97
CA ALA A 229 30.56 -4.18 11.34
C ALA A 229 31.53 -4.80 12.36
N LYS A 230 31.65 -4.21 13.56
CA LYS A 230 32.42 -4.80 14.68
C LYS A 230 31.82 -6.11 15.16
N THR A 231 30.51 -6.12 15.46
CA THR A 231 29.81 -7.34 15.89
C THR A 231 29.92 -8.44 14.83
N TRP A 232 29.66 -8.10 13.56
CA TRP A 232 29.81 -9.04 12.46
C TRP A 232 31.25 -9.57 12.35
N ALA A 233 32.25 -8.69 12.50
CA ALA A 233 33.65 -9.10 12.45
C ALA A 233 34.00 -10.10 13.56
N ASP A 234 33.55 -9.83 14.79
CA ASP A 234 33.75 -10.72 15.93
C ASP A 234 33.09 -12.10 15.68
N ASP A 235 31.87 -12.12 15.14
CA ASP A 235 31.10 -13.34 14.86
C ASP A 235 31.74 -14.22 13.74
N HIS A 236 32.44 -13.60 12.79
CA HIS A 236 33.03 -14.28 11.62
C HIS A 236 34.56 -14.43 11.69
N GLY A 237 35.16 -14.18 12.87
CA GLY A 237 36.59 -14.36 13.10
C GLY A 237 37.49 -13.31 12.44
N PHE A 238 36.96 -12.12 12.16
CA PHE A 238 37.74 -10.98 11.70
C PHE A 238 38.32 -10.20 12.89
N ARG A 239 39.66 -10.07 12.94
CA ARG A 239 40.36 -9.44 14.07
C ARG A 239 40.23 -7.93 14.12
N PHE A 240 39.88 -7.27 13.01
CA PHE A 240 39.94 -5.82 12.92
C PHE A 240 38.68 -5.24 12.26
N ALA A 241 38.04 -4.31 12.96
CA ALA A 241 36.98 -3.46 12.42
C ALA A 241 37.14 -2.02 12.92
N TRP A 242 37.36 -1.07 12.01
CA TRP A 242 37.68 0.31 12.38
C TRP A 242 37.09 1.33 11.42
N TYR A 243 37.01 2.57 11.88
CA TYR A 243 36.64 3.71 11.07
C TYR A 243 37.87 4.59 10.84
N ARG A 244 38.02 5.10 9.62
CA ARG A 244 39.08 6.04 9.26
C ARG A 244 38.69 6.87 8.04
N HIS A 245 38.85 8.20 8.14
CA HIS A 245 38.64 9.14 7.03
C HIS A 245 37.26 9.00 6.34
N GLY A 246 36.18 8.89 7.12
CA GLY A 246 34.84 8.78 6.51
C GLY A 246 34.41 7.37 6.14
N ARG A 247 35.26 6.36 6.35
CA ARG A 247 35.06 5.00 5.82
C ARG A 247 35.24 3.95 6.90
N ILE A 248 34.43 2.89 6.82
CA ILE A 248 34.49 1.75 7.73
C ILE A 248 35.20 0.61 7.02
N TYR A 249 36.10 -0.05 7.73
CA TYR A 249 36.87 -1.16 7.21
C TYR A 249 36.79 -2.35 8.14
N VAL A 250 36.77 -3.54 7.55
CA VAL A 250 36.93 -4.81 8.26
C VAL A 250 38.08 -5.60 7.63
N ARG A 251 38.84 -6.34 8.45
CA ARG A 251 39.98 -7.15 8.00
C ARG A 251 40.14 -8.38 8.88
N LYS A 252 40.39 -9.53 8.25
CA LYS A 252 40.48 -10.82 8.93
C LYS A 252 41.72 -10.92 9.80
N GLU A 253 42.91 -10.85 9.19
CA GLU A 253 44.18 -10.86 9.93
C GLU A 253 45.12 -9.70 9.55
N SER A 254 46.23 -9.58 10.28
CA SER A 254 47.21 -8.54 10.00
C SER A 254 47.94 -8.85 8.69
N GLY A 255 47.98 -7.89 7.77
CA GLY A 255 48.60 -8.05 6.45
C GLY A 255 47.61 -8.41 5.33
N GLU A 256 46.39 -8.81 5.66
CA GLU A 256 45.35 -9.05 4.65
C GLU A 256 44.70 -7.77 4.15
N THR A 257 44.00 -7.89 3.00
CA THR A 257 43.22 -6.80 2.42
C THR A 257 42.08 -6.41 3.35
N ALA A 258 41.92 -5.11 3.57
CA ALA A 258 40.78 -4.57 4.29
C ALA A 258 39.60 -4.36 3.35
N TYR A 259 38.42 -4.86 3.72
CA TYR A 259 37.17 -4.65 3.00
C TYR A 259 36.53 -3.35 3.45
N LEU A 260 36.11 -2.53 2.47
CA LEU A 260 35.38 -1.29 2.72
C LEU A 260 33.88 -1.60 2.89
N ILE A 261 33.31 -1.15 4.01
CA ILE A 261 31.88 -1.32 4.32
C ILE A 261 31.18 0.04 4.14
N LYS A 262 30.34 0.16 3.12
CA LYS A 262 29.51 1.36 2.89
C LYS A 262 28.10 1.19 3.45
N ASP A 263 27.58 -0.03 3.38
CA ASP A 263 26.28 -0.42 3.91
C ASP A 263 26.33 -1.83 4.52
N GLU A 264 25.19 -2.32 4.99
CA GLU A 264 25.08 -3.63 5.62
C GLU A 264 25.21 -4.77 4.61
N CYS A 265 24.73 -4.57 3.38
CA CYS A 265 24.78 -5.58 2.33
C CYS A 265 26.22 -5.85 1.90
N ASP A 266 27.14 -4.92 2.11
CA ASP A 266 28.58 -5.15 1.88
C ASP A 266 29.15 -6.21 2.81
N LEU A 267 28.59 -6.42 4.01
CA LEU A 267 29.03 -7.49 4.92
C LEU A 267 28.66 -8.88 4.35
N ASP A 268 27.48 -9.01 3.75
CA ASP A 268 26.99 -10.27 3.16
C ASP A 268 27.80 -10.70 1.92
N LYS A 269 28.47 -9.75 1.26
CA LYS A 269 29.32 -10.02 0.09
C LYS A 269 30.70 -10.55 0.46
N ILE A 270 31.10 -10.47 1.73
CA ILE A 270 32.41 -10.93 2.18
C ILE A 270 32.36 -12.43 2.36
N VAL A 271 33.01 -13.16 1.44
CA VAL A 271 33.19 -14.60 1.55
C VAL A 271 34.08 -14.88 2.76
N THR A 272 33.57 -15.70 3.68
CA THR A 272 34.16 -15.99 4.99
C THR A 272 35.09 -17.19 4.98
#